data_AF-A0A5J6CHH0-F1
#
_entry.id   AF-A0A5J6CHH0-F1
#
_cell.length_a   1.000
_cell.length_b   1.000
_cell.length_c   1.000
_cell.angle_alpha   90.00
_cell.angle_beta   90.00
_cell.angle_gamma   90.00
#
_symmetry.space_group_name_H-M   'P 1'
#
loop_
_entity.id
_entity.type
_entity.pdbx_description
1 polymer ?
#
loop_
_entity_poly.entity_id
_entity_poly.type
_entity_poly.pdbx_seq_one_letter_code
_entity_poly.pdbx_strand_id
1 'polypeptide(L)'
;DIDECVEEPEICALGTCSNTEGSFKCLCPDGFSLSSTGRRCQDLRMSYCYAKFEGGKCSSPKSRNHSKQECCCALKGEGWGDPCELCPTEPDEAFRQICPYGSGIIVGPDDSAV
;
A
#
# COMPACT_ATOMS: atom_id res chain seq x y z
N ASP A 1 15.55 5.98 25.36
CA ASP A 1 14.69 5.56 24.26
C ASP A 1 14.91 6.47 23.07
N ILE A 2 14.99 5.89 21.87
CA ILE A 2 15.06 6.64 20.62
C ILE A 2 13.64 6.65 20.04
N ASP A 3 13.22 7.73 19.40
CA ASP A 3 11.91 7.77 18.74
C ASP A 3 12.06 7.32 17.30
N GLU A 4 11.87 6.02 17.04
CA GLU A 4 12.02 5.46 15.70
C GLU A 4 11.01 6.04 14.71
N CYS A 5 9.88 6.59 15.18
CA CYS A 5 8.91 7.26 14.31
C CYS A 5 9.44 8.57 13.73
N VAL A 6 10.37 9.23 14.43
CA VAL A 6 11.02 10.47 13.97
C VAL A 6 12.28 10.14 13.16
N GLU A 7 13.06 9.16 13.60
CA GLU A 7 14.32 8.80 12.95
C GLU A 7 14.13 8.02 11.64
N GLU A 8 13.09 7.20 11.56
CA GLU A 8 12.72 6.43 10.37
C GLU A 8 11.26 6.72 9.96
N PRO A 9 10.99 7.81 9.22
CA PRO A 9 9.61 8.20 8.85
C PRO A 9 8.84 7.14 8.05
N GLU A 10 9.55 6.20 7.41
CA GLU A 10 8.98 5.12 6.60
C GLU A 10 8.86 3.78 7.37
N ILE A 11 9.18 3.75 8.68
CA ILE A 11 9.20 2.54 9.51
C ILE A 11 7.84 1.87 9.71
N CYS A 12 6.76 2.58 9.38
CA CYS A 12 5.39 2.07 9.41
C CYS A 12 4.68 2.39 8.10
N ALA A 13 5.26 1.98 6.97
CA ALA A 13 4.67 2.22 5.67
C ALA A 13 3.21 1.73 5.61
N LEU A 14 2.31 2.58 5.10
CA LEU A 14 0.87 2.37 5.03
C LEU A 14 0.17 2.20 6.39
N GLY A 15 0.83 2.62 7.48
CA GLY A 15 0.32 2.63 8.84
C GLY A 15 0.69 3.89 9.60
N THR A 16 0.34 3.93 10.88
CA THR A 16 0.72 4.99 11.82
C THR A 16 1.74 4.46 12.81
N CYS A 17 2.87 5.15 12.94
CA CYS A 17 3.88 4.81 13.94
C CYS A 17 3.49 5.36 15.32
N SER A 18 3.61 4.53 16.35
CA SER A 18 3.49 4.92 17.76
C SER A 18 4.74 4.47 18.51
N ASN A 19 5.54 5.44 18.95
CA ASN A 19 6.70 5.17 19.80
C ASN A 19 6.25 4.62 21.17
N THR A 20 7.01 3.69 21.74
CA THR A 20 6.74 3.04 23.04
C THR A 20 8.04 2.91 23.82
N GLU A 21 8.00 2.81 25.15
CA GLU A 21 9.25 2.66 25.91
C GLU A 21 9.99 1.36 25.54
N GLY A 22 11.13 1.50 24.87
CA GLY A 22 12.04 0.44 24.42
C GLY A 22 11.85 -0.05 22.98
N SER A 23 10.85 0.45 22.24
CA SER A 23 10.53 0.03 20.86
C SER A 23 9.45 0.91 20.21
N PHE A 24 8.96 0.56 19.03
CA PHE A 24 7.80 1.19 18.40
C PHE A 24 6.71 0.16 18.04
N LYS A 25 5.53 0.66 17.69
CA LYS A 25 4.43 -0.15 17.13
C LYS A 25 3.84 0.54 15.91
N CYS A 26 3.64 -0.23 14.85
CA CYS A 26 2.85 0.22 13.70
C CYS A 26 1.38 -0.16 13.86
N LEU A 27 0.50 0.83 13.70
CA LEU A 27 -0.94 0.67 13.70
C LEU A 27 -1.44 0.68 12.25
N CYS A 28 -2.01 -0.43 11.80
CA CYS A 28 -2.54 -0.55 10.45
C CYS A 28 -3.98 -0.07 10.36
N PRO A 29 -4.36 0.65 9.29
CA PRO A 29 -5.74 1.03 9.04
C PRO A 29 -6.61 -0.19 8.70
N ASP A 30 -7.93 -0.02 8.71
CA ASP A 30 -8.88 -1.08 8.37
C ASP A 30 -8.60 -1.71 6.99
N GLY A 31 -8.59 -3.04 6.95
CA GLY A 31 -8.28 -3.81 5.74
C GLY A 31 -6.79 -4.04 5.50
N PHE A 32 -5.91 -3.44 6.31
CA PHE A 32 -4.48 -3.68 6.27
C PHE A 32 -4.06 -4.60 7.42
N SER A 33 -2.99 -5.37 7.20
CA SER A 33 -2.41 -6.26 8.20
C SER A 33 -0.93 -5.98 8.37
N LEU A 34 -0.45 -6.11 9.60
CA LEU A 34 0.95 -5.90 9.91
C LEU A 34 1.81 -7.02 9.28
N SER A 35 2.94 -6.64 8.69
CA SER A 35 3.93 -7.57 8.12
C SER A 35 4.56 -8.45 9.21
N SER A 36 5.22 -9.54 8.82
CA SER A 36 5.92 -10.41 9.78
C SER A 36 7.01 -9.68 10.55
N THR A 37 7.63 -8.65 9.96
CA THR A 37 8.66 -7.83 10.62
C THR A 37 8.07 -6.80 11.60
N GLY A 38 6.76 -6.55 11.56
CA GLY A 38 6.12 -5.54 12.39
C GLY A 38 6.33 -4.10 11.92
N ARG A 39 6.94 -3.89 10.74
CA ARG A 39 7.36 -2.57 10.23
C ARG A 39 6.58 -2.07 9.03
N ARG A 40 5.62 -2.83 8.53
CA ARG A 40 4.80 -2.39 7.38
C ARG A 40 3.38 -2.88 7.50
N CYS A 41 2.46 -2.11 6.94
CA CYS A 41 1.08 -2.51 6.78
C CYS A 41 0.84 -2.94 5.32
N GLN A 42 0.33 -4.15 5.14
CA GLN A 42 0.04 -4.72 3.84
C GLN A 42 -1.47 -4.73 3.60
N ASP A 43 -1.90 -4.21 2.46
CA ASP A 43 -3.29 -4.32 2.01
C ASP A 43 -3.51 -5.76 1.52
N LEU A 44 -4.27 -6.55 2.28
CA LEU A 44 -4.59 -7.94 1.94
C LEU A 44 -5.92 -8.05 1.18
N ARG A 45 -6.60 -6.94 0.92
CA ARG A 45 -7.87 -6.95 0.19
C ARG A 45 -7.59 -7.28 -1.26
N MET A 46 -8.38 -8.20 -1.82
CA MET A 46 -8.34 -8.55 -3.23
C MET A 46 -9.64 -8.11 -3.89
N SER A 47 -9.54 -7.22 -4.88
CA SER A 47 -10.72 -6.72 -5.60
C SER A 47 -10.41 -6.44 -7.06
N TYR A 48 -11.39 -5.91 -7.79
CA TYR A 48 -11.24 -5.58 -9.20
C TYR A 48 -10.19 -4.49 -9.39
N CYS A 49 -9.25 -4.76 -10.29
CA CYS A 49 -8.33 -3.76 -10.81
C CYS A 49 -8.86 -3.24 -12.14
N TYR A 50 -8.83 -1.94 -12.36
CA TYR A 50 -9.38 -1.30 -13.55
C TYR A 50 -8.30 -0.55 -14.29
N ALA A 51 -8.29 -0.71 -15.61
CA ALA A 51 -7.32 -0.03 -16.46
C ALA A 51 -7.66 1.45 -16.70
N LYS A 52 -8.89 1.89 -16.39
CA LYS A 52 -9.34 3.26 -16.59
C LYS A 52 -10.14 3.80 -15.41
N PHE A 53 -9.89 5.05 -15.04
CA PHE A 53 -10.68 5.80 -14.07
C PHE A 53 -11.04 7.18 -14.64
N GLU A 54 -12.33 7.44 -14.87
CA GLU A 54 -12.79 8.73 -15.41
C GLU A 54 -14.07 9.18 -14.70
N GLY A 55 -14.11 10.44 -14.23
CA GLY A 55 -15.31 11.02 -13.62
C GLY A 55 -15.83 10.27 -12.38
N GLY A 56 -14.94 9.65 -11.60
CA GLY A 56 -15.31 8.86 -10.42
C GLY A 56 -15.78 7.43 -10.73
N LYS A 57 -15.60 6.96 -11.97
CA LYS A 57 -16.02 5.62 -12.40
C LYS A 57 -14.84 4.82 -12.96
N CYS A 58 -14.74 3.59 -12.50
CA CYS A 58 -13.81 2.61 -13.02
C CYS A 58 -14.35 1.95 -14.31
N SER A 59 -13.46 1.66 -15.25
CA SER A 59 -13.78 0.96 -16.50
C SER A 59 -12.65 0.03 -16.92
N SER A 60 -12.97 -0.95 -17.77
CA SER A 60 -12.02 -1.97 -18.25
C SER A 60 -11.36 -2.79 -17.12
N PRO A 61 -12.14 -3.64 -16.42
CA PRO A 61 -11.62 -4.50 -15.36
C PRO A 61 -10.61 -5.52 -15.90
N LYS A 62 -9.58 -5.83 -15.11
CA LYS A 62 -8.63 -6.91 -15.37
C LYS A 62 -9.27 -8.27 -15.09
N SER A 63 -8.68 -9.33 -15.65
CA SER A 63 -9.24 -10.69 -15.60
C SER A 63 -9.25 -11.35 -14.22
N ARG A 64 -8.43 -10.86 -13.28
CA ARG A 64 -8.33 -11.40 -11.93
C ARG A 64 -8.43 -10.26 -10.92
N ASN A 65 -8.78 -10.63 -9.69
CA ASN A 65 -8.71 -9.72 -8.56
C ASN A 65 -7.26 -9.60 -8.11
N HIS A 66 -6.87 -8.38 -7.78
CA HIS A 66 -5.52 -8.02 -7.38
C HIS A 66 -5.58 -7.23 -6.08
N SER A 67 -4.46 -7.16 -5.35
CA SER A 67 -4.35 -6.22 -4.24
C SER A 67 -4.29 -4.79 -4.76
N LYS A 68 -4.60 -3.80 -3.91
CA LYS A 68 -4.50 -2.39 -4.29
C LYS A 68 -3.09 -2.03 -4.75
N GLN A 69 -2.08 -2.52 -4.03
CA GLN A 69 -0.68 -2.35 -4.39
C GLN A 69 -0.35 -3.01 -5.73
N GLU A 70 -0.75 -4.26 -5.96
CA GLU A 70 -0.47 -4.92 -7.24
C GLU A 70 -1.14 -4.20 -8.41
N CYS A 71 -2.40 -3.77 -8.23
CA CYS A 71 -3.13 -3.02 -9.23
C CYS A 71 -2.44 -1.69 -9.58
N CYS A 72 -2.18 -0.85 -8.59
CA CYS A 72 -1.68 0.49 -8.81
C CYS A 72 -0.16 0.52 -9.12
N CYS A 73 0.64 -0.33 -8.47
CA CYS A 73 2.10 -0.31 -8.59
C CYS A 73 2.62 -1.19 -9.74
N ALA A 74 2.11 -2.41 -9.91
CA ALA A 74 2.66 -3.37 -10.88
C ALA A 74 1.87 -3.41 -12.19
N LEU A 75 0.54 -3.38 -12.12
CA LEU A 75 -0.33 -3.49 -13.30
C LEU A 75 -0.66 -2.15 -13.95
N LYS A 76 -0.22 -1.04 -13.34
CA LYS A 76 -0.52 0.34 -13.76
C LYS A 76 -2.02 0.55 -13.97
N GLY A 77 -2.83 0.04 -13.04
CA GLY A 77 -4.25 0.31 -12.99
C GLY A 77 -4.52 1.77 -12.62
N GLU A 78 -5.62 2.31 -13.13
CA GLU A 78 -6.08 3.66 -12.79
C GLU A 78 -7.10 3.64 -11.64
N GLY A 79 -7.74 2.50 -11.38
CA GLY A 79 -8.65 2.36 -10.25
C GLY A 79 -8.71 0.95 -9.70
N TRP A 80 -9.11 0.83 -8.45
CA TRP A 80 -9.15 -0.42 -7.71
C TRP A 80 -10.33 -0.47 -6.74
N GLY A 81 -10.96 -1.64 -6.59
CA GLY A 81 -11.99 -1.86 -5.58
C GLY A 81 -13.44 -1.72 -6.06
N ASP A 82 -14.36 -2.13 -5.18
CA ASP A 82 -15.80 -1.89 -5.27
C ASP A 82 -16.28 -1.50 -3.86
N PRO A 83 -16.57 -0.21 -3.58
CA PRO A 83 -16.60 0.92 -4.51
C PRO A 83 -15.21 1.26 -5.09
N CYS A 84 -15.20 1.74 -6.34
CA CYS A 84 -14.00 2.08 -7.10
C CYS A 84 -13.24 3.27 -6.48
N GLU A 85 -11.97 3.04 -6.16
CA GLU A 85 -11.02 4.03 -5.66
C GLU A 85 -9.99 4.37 -6.76
N LEU A 86 -9.63 5.65 -6.90
CA LEU A 86 -8.56 6.09 -7.82
C LEU A 86 -7.20 5.56 -7.33
N CYS A 87 -6.41 4.97 -8.22
CA CYS A 87 -5.01 4.65 -7.94
C CYS A 87 -4.19 5.94 -7.91
N PRO A 88 -3.31 6.14 -6.91
CA PRO A 88 -2.43 7.30 -6.89
C PRO A 88 -1.43 7.23 -8.05
N THR A 89 -0.93 8.38 -8.47
CA THR A 89 -0.02 8.51 -9.63
C THR A 89 1.36 9.03 -9.21
N GLU A 90 2.42 8.67 -9.94
CA GLU A 90 3.73 9.30 -9.75
C GLU A 90 3.69 10.77 -10.21
N PRO A 91 4.24 11.73 -9.44
CA PRO A 91 5.12 11.57 -8.27
C PRO A 91 4.44 11.78 -6.90
N ASP A 92 3.12 11.60 -6.79
CA ASP A 92 2.36 11.91 -5.57
C ASP A 92 2.89 11.15 -4.36
N GLU A 93 2.82 11.78 -3.19
CA GLU A 93 3.21 11.16 -1.92
C GLU A 93 2.40 9.90 -1.64
N ALA A 94 1.11 9.90 -1.99
CA ALA A 94 0.25 8.73 -1.90
C ALA A 94 0.79 7.55 -2.74
N PHE A 95 1.38 7.81 -3.91
CA PHE A 95 2.02 6.77 -4.72
C PHE A 95 3.27 6.23 -4.03
N ARG A 96 4.14 7.11 -3.52
CA ARG A 96 5.37 6.68 -2.81
C ARG A 96 5.05 5.83 -1.58
N GLN A 97 3.97 6.14 -0.87
CA GLN A 97 3.53 5.36 0.28
C GLN A 97 3.08 3.94 -0.12
N ILE A 98 2.34 3.78 -1.22
CA ILE A 98 1.85 2.47 -1.66
C ILE A 98 2.87 1.69 -2.50
N CYS A 99 3.78 2.38 -3.20
CA CYS A 99 4.79 1.83 -4.09
C CYS A 99 6.20 2.30 -3.67
N PRO A 100 6.66 1.94 -2.46
CA PRO A 100 7.93 2.41 -1.87
C PRO A 100 9.17 2.03 -2.69
N TYR A 101 9.10 0.92 -3.43
CA TYR A 101 10.18 0.43 -4.30
C TYR A 101 9.98 0.83 -5.77
N GLY A 102 8.98 1.69 -6.06
CA GLY A 102 8.63 2.10 -7.41
C GLY A 102 7.67 1.15 -8.13
N SER A 103 7.30 1.52 -9.35
CA SER A 103 6.37 0.73 -10.18
C SER A 103 6.98 -0.63 -10.56
N GLY A 104 6.19 -1.69 -10.47
CA GLY A 104 6.58 -3.04 -10.92
C GLY A 104 7.18 -3.96 -9.85
N ILE A 105 7.38 -3.48 -8.62
CA ILE A 105 7.94 -4.29 -7.52
C ILE A 105 6.85 -4.58 -6.49
N ILE A 106 6.65 -5.86 -6.19
CA ILE A 106 5.73 -6.31 -5.13
C ILE A 106 6.55 -6.91 -3.98
N VAL A 107 6.21 -6.48 -2.78
CA VAL A 107 6.88 -6.90 -1.55
C VAL A 107 6.08 -8.03 -0.95
N GLY A 108 6.75 -9.14 -0.65
CA GLY A 108 6.16 -10.28 0.01
C GLY A 108 5.81 -10.01 1.48
N PRO A 109 5.14 -10.98 2.14
CA PRO A 109 4.74 -10.87 3.54
C PRO A 109 5.90 -10.68 4.52
N ASP A 110 7.13 -11.05 4.11
CA ASP A 110 8.38 -10.93 4.87
C ASP A 110 9.21 -9.69 4.49
N ASP A 111 8.57 -8.67 3.91
CA ASP A 111 9.22 -7.42 3.49
C ASP A 111 10.37 -7.61 2.46
N SER A 112 10.43 -8.79 1.85
CA SER A 112 11.36 -9.15 0.77
C SER A 112 10.72 -8.84 -0.58
N ALA A 113 11.47 -8.19 -1.48
CA ALA A 113 11.05 -8.03 -2.87
C ALA A 113 10.95 -9.42 -3.54
N VAL A 114 9.82 -9.69 -4.21
CA VAL A 114 9.56 -10.94 -4.94
C VAL A 114 9.76 -10.75 -6.44
#